data_AF-V6YZ11-F1
#
_entry.id   AF-V6YZ11-F1
#
_cell.length_a   1.000
_cell.length_b   1.000
_cell.length_c   1.000
_cell.angle_alpha   90.00
_cell.angle_beta   90.00
_cell.angle_gamma   90.00
#
_symmetry.space_group_name_H-M   'P 1'
#
loop_
_entity.id
_entity.type
_entity.pdbx_description
1 polymer ?
#
loop_
_entity_poly.entity_id
_entity_poly.type
_entity_poly.pdbx_seq_one_letter_code
_entity_poly.pdbx_strand_id
1 'polypeptide(L)'
;MKRMITPIALISSICLLTACANNEKAKLTDSSDDIKVTVSVKPQGEKESTKEVTVDKDDSVMDALEEGFEVEDDNGFVTEIDGHQQDPSKNLYWMYDINGKMAEKGAEDMIVSDGDKIVFYQEVAN
;
A
#
# COMPACT_ATOMS: atom_id res chain seq x y z
N MET A 1 59.36 37.43 24.47
CA MET A 1 58.59 36.42 25.24
C MET A 1 58.48 35.19 24.34
N LYS A 2 59.50 34.31 24.29
CA LYS A 2 59.81 33.14 25.17
C LYS A 2 58.75 32.04 24.95
N ARG A 3 58.92 31.16 23.93
CA ARG A 3 59.65 29.86 23.92
C ARG A 3 59.08 28.86 24.94
N MET A 4 58.66 27.68 24.46
CA MET A 4 58.58 26.32 25.09
C MET A 4 57.46 25.54 24.34
N ILE A 5 57.60 24.45 23.57
CA ILE A 5 58.47 23.25 23.49
C ILE A 5 58.24 22.20 24.63
N THR A 6 57.36 21.22 24.30
CA THR A 6 57.25 19.75 24.67
C THR A 6 57.07 19.35 26.17
N PRO A 7 56.69 18.10 26.57
CA PRO A 7 56.87 16.80 25.88
C PRO A 7 55.75 15.72 25.93
N ILE A 8 56.06 14.72 25.10
CA ILE A 8 55.61 13.32 24.95
C ILE A 8 55.59 12.50 26.26
N ALA A 9 54.59 11.63 26.40
CA ALA A 9 54.63 10.34 27.13
C ALA A 9 53.64 9.38 26.41
N LEU A 10 54.05 8.43 25.56
CA LEU A 10 54.65 7.10 25.77
C LEU A 10 53.66 6.02 26.28
N ILE A 11 53.74 4.84 25.62
CA ILE A 11 53.21 3.49 25.96
C ILE A 11 51.92 3.15 25.18
N SER A 12 52.02 2.56 23.98
CA SER A 12 52.19 1.12 23.69
C SER A 12 51.07 0.25 24.25
N SER A 13 50.18 -0.23 23.37
CA SER A 13 49.89 -1.66 23.28
C SER A 13 49.01 -1.98 22.07
N ILE A 14 49.56 -2.83 21.21
CA ILE A 14 48.88 -3.58 20.17
C ILE A 14 47.90 -4.55 20.84
N CYS A 15 46.64 -4.51 20.41
CA CYS A 15 45.76 -5.67 20.43
C CYS A 15 45.24 -5.89 19.01
N LEU A 16 45.96 -6.72 18.25
CA LEU A 16 45.36 -7.48 17.16
C LEU A 16 44.51 -8.57 17.81
N LEU A 17 43.19 -8.40 17.76
CA LEU A 17 42.24 -9.49 18.01
C LEU A 17 41.54 -9.80 16.69
N THR A 18 42.03 -10.86 16.05
CA THR A 18 41.28 -11.68 15.12
C THR A 18 40.06 -12.24 15.86
N ALA A 19 38.85 -11.89 15.42
CA ALA A 19 37.65 -12.66 15.73
C ALA A 19 37.28 -13.48 14.50
N CYS A 20 37.33 -14.80 14.69
CA CYS A 20 36.99 -15.82 13.73
C CYS A 20 35.51 -15.78 13.32
N ALA A 21 35.27 -16.29 12.12
CA ALA A 21 34.05 -16.92 11.62
C ALA A 21 32.86 -17.00 12.58
N ASN A 22 31.71 -16.48 12.12
CA ASN A 22 30.60 -17.39 11.86
C ASN A 22 29.63 -16.83 10.82
N ASN A 23 29.16 -17.77 10.03
CA ASN A 23 28.07 -17.67 9.08
C ASN A 23 26.82 -17.11 9.77
N GLU A 24 26.51 -15.84 9.53
CA GLU A 24 25.19 -15.30 9.79
C GLU A 24 24.56 -14.94 8.46
N LYS A 25 23.96 -15.98 7.87
CA LYS A 25 22.58 -15.96 7.43
C LYS A 25 22.28 -14.72 6.60
N ALA A 26 22.36 -14.89 5.27
CA ALA A 26 21.44 -14.22 4.37
C ALA A 26 20.06 -14.23 5.05
N LYS A 27 19.66 -13.08 5.59
CA LYS A 27 18.32 -12.85 6.09
C LYS A 27 17.46 -12.74 4.83
N LEU A 28 17.17 -13.90 4.24
CA LEU A 28 15.95 -14.11 3.48
C LEU A 28 14.83 -13.97 4.52
N THR A 29 14.40 -12.73 4.76
CA THR A 29 12.99 -12.49 5.10
C THR A 29 12.24 -12.59 3.79
N ASP A 30 11.94 -13.82 3.42
CA ASP A 30 10.89 -14.12 2.47
C ASP A 30 9.61 -14.23 3.30
N SER A 31 9.08 -13.07 3.68
CA SER A 31 7.82 -12.85 4.40
C SER A 31 7.44 -11.40 4.15
N SER A 32 7.17 -11.05 2.90
CA SER A 32 6.43 -9.83 2.60
C SER A 32 4.97 -10.20 2.79
N ASP A 33 4.33 -9.70 3.84
CA ASP A 33 2.87 -9.79 3.98
C ASP A 33 2.18 -8.88 2.94
N ASP A 34 2.95 -7.99 2.32
CA ASP A 34 2.54 -7.14 1.21
C ASP A 34 2.24 -7.97 -0.05
N ILE A 35 1.11 -7.68 -0.67
CA ILE A 35 0.63 -8.23 -1.94
C ILE A 35 0.38 -7.09 -2.92
N LYS A 36 0.32 -7.41 -4.22
CA LYS A 36 0.06 -6.44 -5.27
C LYS A 36 -1.32 -6.61 -5.84
N VAL A 37 -2.07 -5.52 -5.91
CA VAL A 37 -3.41 -5.51 -6.51
C VAL A 37 -3.53 -4.39 -7.54
N THR A 38 -4.37 -4.60 -8.53
CA THR A 38 -4.69 -3.59 -9.54
C THR A 38 -6.07 -3.03 -9.26
N VAL A 39 -6.15 -1.71 -9.06
CA VAL A 39 -7.41 -1.00 -8.84
C VAL A 39 -7.69 -0.10 -10.04
N SER A 40 -8.87 -0.28 -10.63
CA SER A 40 -9.42 0.56 -11.69
C SER A 40 -10.64 1.32 -11.20
N VAL A 41 -10.75 2.59 -11.58
CA VAL A 41 -11.90 3.45 -11.29
C VAL A 41 -12.47 3.96 -12.61
N LYS A 42 -13.77 3.76 -12.82
CA LYS A 42 -14.49 4.13 -14.05
C LYS A 42 -15.77 4.91 -13.72
N PRO A 43 -15.67 6.25 -13.59
CA PRO A 43 -16.84 7.10 -13.42
C PRO A 43 -17.77 7.05 -14.64
N GLN A 44 -19.04 7.36 -14.45
CA GLN A 44 -20.00 7.35 -15.56
C GLN A 44 -19.65 8.39 -16.61
N GLY A 45 -19.46 7.95 -17.86
CA GLY A 45 -19.15 8.84 -18.98
C GLY A 45 -17.68 9.28 -19.06
N GLU A 46 -16.83 8.79 -18.15
CA GLU A 46 -15.41 9.11 -18.13
C GLU A 46 -14.54 7.90 -18.49
N LYS A 47 -13.25 8.15 -18.71
CA LYS A 47 -12.29 7.09 -18.98
C LYS A 47 -11.90 6.41 -17.68
N GLU A 48 -11.63 5.11 -17.78
CA GLU A 48 -11.07 4.34 -16.68
C GLU A 48 -9.65 4.83 -16.34
N SER A 49 -9.36 4.93 -15.05
CA SER A 49 -8.02 5.15 -14.49
C SER A 49 -7.60 3.90 -13.70
N THR A 50 -6.36 3.45 -13.86
CA THR A 50 -5.87 2.21 -13.25
C THR A 50 -4.56 2.45 -12.53
N LYS A 51 -4.42 1.91 -11.30
CA LYS A 51 -3.22 1.95 -10.49
C LYS A 51 -2.90 0.55 -9.96
N GLU A 52 -1.62 0.20 -9.91
CA GLU A 52 -1.13 -0.97 -9.15
C GLU A 52 -0.72 -0.45 -7.77
N VAL A 53 -1.30 -1.03 -6.72
CA VAL A 53 -1.01 -0.68 -5.32
C VAL A 53 -0.44 -1.89 -4.61
N THR A 54 0.32 -1.63 -3.55
CA THR A 54 0.90 -2.66 -2.68
C THR A 54 0.27 -2.49 -1.31
N VAL A 55 -0.38 -3.54 -0.83
CA VAL A 55 -1.22 -3.54 0.38
C VAL A 55 -0.92 -4.78 1.21
N ASP A 56 -1.27 -4.80 2.49
CA ASP A 56 -1.11 -5.99 3.32
C ASP A 56 -2.11 -7.08 2.91
N LYS A 57 -1.73 -8.36 3.04
CA LYS A 57 -2.60 -9.51 2.70
C LYS A 57 -3.92 -9.60 3.50
N ASP A 58 -4.02 -8.84 4.59
CA ASP A 58 -5.21 -8.80 5.44
C ASP A 58 -6.03 -7.51 5.21
N ASP A 59 -5.61 -6.66 4.26
CA ASP A 59 -6.31 -5.44 3.87
C ASP A 59 -7.57 -5.74 3.05
N SER A 60 -8.53 -4.83 3.15
CA SER A 60 -9.80 -4.89 2.43
C SER A 60 -9.69 -4.28 1.03
N VAL A 61 -10.75 -4.46 0.25
CA VAL A 61 -10.90 -3.80 -1.04
C VAL A 61 -11.03 -2.27 -0.89
N MET A 62 -11.58 -1.79 0.24
CA MET A 62 -11.61 -0.36 0.54
C MET A 62 -10.19 0.18 0.76
N ASP A 63 -9.37 -0.50 1.57
CA ASP A 63 -7.99 -0.09 1.84
C ASP A 63 -7.17 -0.03 0.54
N ALA A 64 -7.34 -1.02 -0.35
CA ALA A 64 -6.72 -1.01 -1.67
C ALA A 64 -7.18 0.14 -2.57
N LEU A 65 -8.46 0.53 -2.48
CA LEU A 65 -8.97 1.68 -3.21
C LEU A 65 -8.35 2.99 -2.70
N GLU A 66 -8.32 3.17 -1.37
CA GLU A 66 -7.79 4.35 -0.69
C GLU A 66 -6.28 4.54 -0.87
N GLU A 67 -5.51 3.44 -0.98
CA GLU A 67 -4.09 3.50 -1.33
C GLU A 67 -3.86 4.06 -2.75
N GLY A 68 -4.84 3.84 -3.64
CA GLY A 68 -4.77 4.27 -5.03
C GLY A 68 -5.40 5.64 -5.27
N PHE A 69 -6.49 6.00 -4.60
CA PHE A 69 -7.39 7.07 -4.99
C PHE A 69 -7.88 7.85 -3.77
N GLU A 70 -8.29 9.11 -3.97
CA GLU A 70 -8.97 9.87 -2.92
C GLU A 70 -10.42 9.38 -2.83
N VAL A 71 -10.86 8.96 -1.64
CA VAL A 71 -12.17 8.34 -1.43
C VAL A 71 -12.90 9.07 -0.30
N GLU A 72 -14.20 9.31 -0.51
CA GLU A 72 -15.11 9.65 0.58
C GLU A 72 -16.16 8.53 0.70
N ASP A 73 -16.38 8.01 1.91
CA ASP A 73 -17.39 7.01 2.22
C ASP A 73 -18.40 7.49 3.28
N ASP A 74 -19.53 6.80 3.36
CA ASP A 74 -20.50 6.92 4.45
C ASP A 74 -20.85 5.51 4.96
N ASN A 75 -20.29 5.13 6.11
CA ASN A 75 -20.47 3.81 6.73
C ASN A 75 -20.08 2.66 5.79
N GLY A 76 -18.93 2.77 5.11
CA GLY A 76 -18.42 1.75 4.21
C GLY A 76 -19.03 1.72 2.81
N PHE A 77 -19.93 2.68 2.52
CA PHE A 77 -20.44 2.92 1.18
C PHE A 77 -19.66 4.05 0.51
N VAL A 78 -18.96 3.74 -0.57
CA VAL A 78 -18.23 4.74 -1.35
C VAL A 78 -19.19 5.77 -1.93
N THR A 79 -18.98 7.04 -1.60
CA THR A 79 -19.79 8.18 -2.04
C THR A 79 -19.08 9.03 -3.10
N GLU A 80 -17.75 9.10 -3.06
CA GLU A 80 -16.92 9.85 -3.99
C GLU A 80 -15.58 9.12 -4.23
N ILE A 81 -15.07 9.15 -5.47
CA ILE A 81 -13.71 8.75 -5.79
C ILE A 81 -13.08 9.81 -6.70
N ASP A 82 -11.93 10.38 -6.32
CA ASP A 82 -11.20 11.42 -7.08
C ASP A 82 -12.11 12.58 -7.57
N GLY A 83 -13.07 13.06 -6.76
CA GLY A 83 -13.99 14.12 -7.15
C GLY A 83 -15.30 13.65 -7.82
N HIS A 84 -15.46 12.36 -8.09
CA HIS A 84 -16.62 11.81 -8.79
C HIS A 84 -17.67 11.24 -7.80
N GLN A 85 -18.70 12.04 -7.51
CA GLN A 85 -19.76 11.69 -6.57
C GLN A 85 -20.81 10.74 -7.15
N GLN A 86 -21.42 9.95 -6.28
CA GLN A 86 -22.70 9.29 -6.52
C GLN A 86 -23.83 10.32 -6.71
N ASP A 87 -24.94 9.89 -7.35
CA ASP A 87 -26.16 10.69 -7.48
C ASP A 87 -27.38 9.85 -7.10
N PRO A 88 -27.76 9.84 -5.81
CA PRO A 88 -28.92 9.10 -5.34
C PRO A 88 -30.24 9.54 -6.00
N SER A 89 -30.33 10.80 -6.48
CA SER A 89 -31.52 11.29 -7.17
C SER A 89 -31.71 10.67 -8.56
N LYS A 90 -30.62 10.12 -9.12
CA LYS A 90 -30.58 9.38 -10.39
C LYS A 90 -30.34 7.90 -10.20
N ASN A 91 -30.36 7.40 -8.97
CA ASN A 91 -29.96 6.03 -8.60
C ASN A 91 -28.55 5.65 -9.08
N LEU A 92 -27.63 6.62 -9.22
CA LEU A 92 -26.26 6.37 -9.68
C LEU A 92 -25.37 6.10 -8.46
N TYR A 93 -24.81 4.90 -8.36
CA TYR A 93 -24.00 4.47 -7.22
C TYR A 93 -22.68 3.86 -7.67
N TRP A 94 -21.71 3.85 -6.76
CA TRP A 94 -20.46 3.10 -6.94
C TRP A 94 -20.69 1.62 -6.67
N MET A 95 -20.34 0.81 -7.65
CA MET A 95 -20.31 -0.65 -7.60
C MET A 95 -18.88 -1.12 -7.79
N TYR A 96 -18.61 -2.39 -7.46
CA TYR A 96 -17.31 -2.97 -7.76
C TYR A 96 -17.36 -4.44 -8.15
N ASP A 97 -16.41 -4.80 -8.99
CA ASP A 97 -16.13 -6.17 -9.41
C ASP A 97 -14.72 -6.58 -8.95
N ILE A 98 -14.55 -7.86 -8.64
CA ILE A 98 -13.24 -8.48 -8.45
C ILE A 98 -13.05 -9.53 -9.52
N ASN A 99 -11.95 -9.43 -10.26
CA ASN A 99 -11.57 -10.37 -11.31
C ASN A 99 -12.69 -10.60 -12.34
N GLY A 100 -13.43 -9.53 -12.66
CA GLY A 100 -14.53 -9.54 -13.63
C GLY A 100 -15.82 -10.19 -13.14
N LYS A 101 -15.98 -10.36 -11.82
CA LYS A 101 -17.20 -10.84 -11.19
C LYS A 101 -17.70 -9.81 -10.19
N MET A 102 -19.02 -9.61 -10.17
CA MET A 102 -19.68 -8.78 -9.17
C MET A 102 -19.36 -9.29 -7.76
N ALA A 103 -19.01 -8.36 -6.87
CA ALA A 103 -18.70 -8.69 -5.50
C ALA A 103 -19.96 -9.08 -4.71
N GLU A 104 -19.79 -10.03 -3.77
CA GLU A 104 -20.88 -10.53 -2.92
C GLU A 104 -20.96 -9.80 -1.56
N LYS A 105 -19.98 -8.96 -1.25
CA LYS A 105 -19.83 -8.22 0.02
C LYS A 105 -19.57 -6.74 -0.25
N GLY A 106 -19.58 -5.93 0.80
CA GLY A 106 -19.08 -4.55 0.73
C GLY A 106 -17.55 -4.51 0.65
N ALA A 107 -17.01 -3.38 0.19
CA ALA A 107 -15.57 -3.20 -0.02
C ALA A 107 -14.75 -3.34 1.28
N GLU A 108 -15.27 -2.86 2.42
CA GLU A 108 -14.61 -3.01 3.73
C GLU A 108 -14.57 -4.47 4.22
N ASP A 109 -15.56 -5.29 3.87
CA ASP A 109 -15.70 -6.67 4.33
C ASP A 109 -15.02 -7.70 3.42
N MET A 110 -14.48 -7.25 2.29
CA MET A 110 -13.88 -8.11 1.28
C MET A 110 -12.35 -7.97 1.31
N ILE A 111 -11.67 -9.02 1.77
CA ILE A 111 -10.20 -9.06 1.82
C ILE A 111 -9.65 -9.31 0.42
N VAL A 112 -8.58 -8.59 0.07
CA VAL A 112 -7.91 -8.72 -1.21
C VAL A 112 -6.96 -9.92 -1.28
N SER A 113 -6.67 -10.41 -2.47
CA SER A 113 -5.68 -11.45 -2.75
C SER A 113 -4.63 -10.97 -3.75
N ASP A 114 -3.42 -11.52 -3.66
CA ASP A 114 -2.33 -11.14 -4.57
C ASP A 114 -2.74 -11.33 -6.04
N GLY A 115 -2.50 -10.29 -6.84
CA GLY A 115 -2.86 -10.24 -8.25
C GLY A 115 -4.32 -9.91 -8.55
N ASP A 116 -5.15 -9.61 -7.54
CA ASP A 116 -6.55 -9.23 -7.76
C ASP A 116 -6.68 -7.98 -8.64
N LYS A 117 -7.72 -8.01 -9.48
CA LYS A 117 -8.13 -6.88 -10.31
C LYS A 117 -9.48 -6.38 -9.84
N ILE A 118 -9.46 -5.23 -9.19
CA ILE A 118 -10.63 -4.58 -8.63
C ILE A 118 -11.04 -3.47 -9.58
N VAL A 119 -12.32 -3.42 -9.94
CA VAL A 119 -12.86 -2.37 -10.80
C VAL A 119 -14.04 -1.72 -10.08
N PHE A 120 -13.88 -0.46 -9.69
CA PHE A 120 -14.96 0.39 -9.23
C PHE A 120 -15.57 1.13 -10.42
N TYR A 121 -16.89 1.10 -10.52
CA TYR A 121 -17.62 1.76 -11.60
C TYR A 121 -18.95 2.33 -11.11
N GLN A 122 -19.40 3.40 -11.75
CA GLN A 122 -20.73 3.93 -11.46
C GLN A 122 -21.79 3.22 -12.29
N GLU A 123 -22.84 2.75 -11.63
CA GLU A 123 -24.00 2.09 -12.25
C GLU A 123 -25.31 2.71 -11.75
N VAL A 124 -26.30 2.78 -12.64
CA VAL A 124 -27.66 3.18 -12.29
C VAL A 124 -28.42 1.96 -11.76
N ALA A 125 -28.72 1.94 -10.46
CA ALA A 125 -29.55 0.92 -9.84
C ALA A 125 -31.00 1.02 -10.33
N ASN A 126 -31.57 -0.13 -10.72
CA ASN A 126 -32.94 -0.25 -11.24
C ASN A 126 -33.91 -0.84 -10.22
#